data_AF-A0A5E6NPI7-F1
#
_entry.id   AF-A0A5E6NPI7-F1
#
_cell.length_a   1.000
_cell.length_b   1.000
_cell.length_c   1.000
_cell.angle_alpha   90.00
_cell.angle_beta   90.00
_cell.angle_gamma   90.00
#
_symmetry.space_group_name_H-M   'P 1'
#
loop_
_entity.id
_entity.type
_entity.pdbx_description
1 polymer ?
#
loop_
_entity_poly.entity_id
_entity_poly.type
_entity_poly.pdbx_seq_one_letter_code
_entity_poly.pdbx_strand_id
1 'polypeptide(L)'
;MPNANRSNVYRTLVCFGINRVPQEKKQQASTFKEYEPGYLHIDVTYLPKLAGKKQYLFVAIDRATRVLYFEIYENKTAINAVEFLNNCKDFYPFTITHILTDNGLEFY
;
A
#
# COMPACT_ATOMS: atom_id res chain seq x y z
N MET A 1 -3.04 17.53 47.49
CA MET A 1 -3.08 18.29 46.21
C MET A 1 -4.31 19.18 46.25
N PRO A 2 -4.21 20.50 45.99
CA PRO A 2 -5.34 21.40 46.18
C PRO A 2 -6.47 21.07 45.20
N ASN A 3 -7.71 21.25 45.66
CA ASN A 3 -8.96 20.94 44.97
C ASN A 3 -9.12 21.85 43.73
N ALA A 4 -8.46 21.49 42.64
CA ALA A 4 -8.39 22.32 41.44
C ALA A 4 -9.75 22.39 40.74
N ASN A 5 -10.38 23.56 40.80
CA ASN A 5 -11.61 23.85 40.08
C ASN A 5 -11.36 23.77 38.56
N ARG A 6 -12.24 23.09 37.80
CA ARG A 6 -12.16 22.97 36.33
C ARG A 6 -11.88 24.31 35.64
N SER A 7 -12.49 25.39 36.12
CA SER A 7 -12.30 26.74 35.57
C SER A 7 -10.88 27.25 35.75
N ASN A 8 -10.23 26.95 36.88
CA ASN A 8 -8.85 27.35 37.14
C ASN A 8 -7.88 26.54 36.28
N VAL A 9 -8.12 25.22 36.14
CA VAL A 9 -7.33 24.38 35.23
C VAL A 9 -7.42 24.89 33.80
N TYR A 10 -8.64 25.17 33.32
CA TYR A 10 -8.85 25.69 31.97
C TYR A 10 -8.15 27.03 31.75
N ARG A 11 -8.26 27.98 32.70
CA ARG A 11 -7.57 29.28 32.60
C ARG A 11 -6.05 29.13 32.57
N THR A 12 -5.49 28.19 33.33
CA THR A 12 -4.07 27.87 33.28
C THR A 12 -3.68 27.33 31.90
N LEU A 13 -4.44 26.39 31.34
CA LEU A 13 -4.21 25.86 29.99
C LEU A 13 -4.29 26.95 28.91
N VAL A 14 -5.20 27.92 29.07
CA VAL A 14 -5.34 29.08 28.16
C VAL A 14 -4.15 30.03 28.32
N CYS A 15 -3.73 30.34 29.55
CA CYS A 15 -2.59 31.22 29.83
C CYS A 15 -1.29 30.69 29.20
N PHE A 16 -1.08 29.38 29.27
CA PHE A 16 0.08 28.72 28.65
C PHE A 16 -0.11 28.39 27.15
N GLY A 17 -1.25 28.75 26.55
CA GLY A 17 -1.51 28.52 25.11
C GLY A 17 -1.66 27.05 24.69
N ILE A 18 -1.71 26.12 25.65
CA ILE A 18 -1.79 24.66 25.46
C ILE A 18 -3.23 24.13 25.41
N ASN A 19 -4.22 25.01 25.39
CA ASN A 19 -5.63 24.65 25.26
C ASN A 19 -6.00 24.14 23.84
N ARG A 20 -5.12 24.33 22.86
CA ARG A 20 -5.37 23.94 21.48
C ARG A 20 -4.84 22.53 21.23
N VAL A 21 -5.67 21.68 20.62
CA VAL A 21 -5.24 20.36 20.12
C VAL A 21 -4.12 20.60 19.09
N PRO A 22 -2.95 19.95 19.23
CA PRO A 22 -1.89 20.03 18.23
C PRO A 22 -2.47 19.59 16.88
N GLN A 23 -2.43 20.47 15.89
CA GLN A 23 -2.75 20.06 14.52
C GLN A 23 -1.57 19.22 14.04
N GLU A 24 -1.83 17.94 13.75
CA GLU A 24 -0.85 17.11 13.04
C GLU A 24 -0.47 17.85 11.76
N LYS A 25 0.81 18.24 11.66
CA LYS A 25 1.35 18.74 10.40
C LYS A 25 1.27 17.57 9.43
N LYS A 26 0.21 17.54 8.60
CA LYS A 26 0.14 16.62 7.45
C LYS A 26 1.45 16.80 6.70
N GLN A 27 2.24 15.72 6.66
CA GLN A 27 3.50 15.73 5.93
C GLN A 27 3.18 16.20 4.52
N GLN A 28 3.89 17.23 4.04
CA GLN A 28 3.79 17.64 2.65
C GLN A 28 4.04 16.39 1.79
N ALA A 29 3.15 16.14 0.83
CA ALA A 29 3.31 15.03 -0.10
C ALA A 29 4.70 15.14 -0.71
N SER A 30 5.58 14.19 -0.39
CA SER A 30 6.91 14.15 -0.98
C SER A 30 6.77 13.96 -2.48
N THR A 31 7.61 14.66 -3.24
CA THR A 31 7.75 14.40 -4.67
C THR A 31 8.06 12.93 -4.87
N PHE A 32 7.32 12.30 -5.80
CA PHE A 32 7.48 10.89 -6.13
C PHE A 32 8.97 10.64 -6.43
N LYS A 33 9.59 9.69 -5.72
CA LYS A 33 11.01 9.39 -5.91
C LYS A 33 11.21 8.92 -7.35
N GLU A 34 12.23 9.44 -8.06
CA GLU A 34 12.62 8.88 -9.35
C GLU A 34 13.09 7.44 -9.13
N TYR A 35 12.37 6.49 -9.74
CA TYR A 35 12.74 5.09 -9.76
C TYR A 35 13.22 4.78 -11.18
N GLU A 36 14.26 3.96 -11.30
CA GLU A 36 14.60 3.31 -12.56
C GLU A 36 13.59 2.18 -12.84
N PRO A 37 13.29 1.86 -14.11
CA PRO A 37 12.47 0.69 -14.46
C PRO A 37 12.99 -0.60 -13.83
N GLY A 38 12.07 -1.49 -13.44
CA GLY A 38 12.41 -2.77 -12.80
C GLY A 38 12.06 -2.83 -11.31
N TYR A 39 11.36 -1.83 -10.79
CA TYR A 39 10.74 -1.88 -9.47
C TYR A 39 9.26 -2.22 -9.62
N LEU A 40 8.94 -3.52 -9.52
CA LEU A 40 7.57 -4.00 -9.65
C LEU A 40 6.86 -4.00 -8.30
N HIS A 41 5.67 -3.42 -8.29
CA HIS A 41 4.70 -3.61 -7.23
C HIS A 41 3.69 -4.66 -7.70
N ILE A 42 3.60 -5.77 -7.00
CA ILE A 42 2.68 -6.86 -7.30
C ILE A 42 1.59 -6.90 -6.22
N ASP A 43 0.34 -6.84 -6.64
CA ASP A 43 -0.83 -6.95 -5.76
C ASP A 43 -1.76 -8.10 -6.20
N VAL A 44 -2.48 -8.67 -5.23
CA VAL A 44 -3.48 -9.70 -5.48
C VAL A 44 -4.80 -9.32 -4.84
N THR A 45 -5.78 -9.00 -5.67
CA THR A 45 -7.12 -8.59 -5.25
C THR A 45 -8.17 -9.62 -5.68
N TYR A 46 -9.20 -9.84 -4.86
CA TYR A 46 -10.33 -10.69 -5.25
C TYR A 46 -11.32 -9.92 -6.13
N LEU A 47 -11.78 -10.54 -7.21
CA LEU A 47 -12.84 -9.98 -8.03
C LEU A 47 -14.21 -10.26 -7.40
N PRO A 48 -15.22 -9.39 -7.68
CA PRO A 48 -16.61 -9.69 -7.34
C PRO A 48 -17.00 -11.07 -7.88
N LYS A 49 -17.84 -11.80 -7.14
CA LYS A 49 -18.26 -13.15 -7.56
C LYS A 49 -19.10 -13.09 -8.83
N LEU A 50 -18.46 -13.27 -9.97
CA LEU A 50 -19.14 -13.48 -11.24
C LEU A 50 -19.63 -14.93 -11.28
N ALA A 51 -20.94 -15.12 -11.47
CA ALA A 51 -21.58 -16.43 -11.48
C ALA A 51 -21.29 -17.32 -10.24
N GLY A 52 -21.08 -16.70 -9.07
CA GLY A 52 -20.84 -17.42 -7.81
C GLY A 52 -19.42 -17.95 -7.62
N LYS A 53 -18.52 -17.78 -8.60
CA LYS A 53 -17.12 -18.18 -8.51
C LYS A 53 -16.27 -17.05 -7.95
N LYS A 54 -15.31 -17.37 -7.08
CA LYS A 54 -14.26 -16.43 -6.66
C LYS A 54 -13.14 -16.48 -7.70
N GLN A 55 -12.67 -15.32 -8.11
CA GLN A 55 -11.51 -15.17 -8.99
C GLN A 55 -10.55 -14.17 -8.36
N TYR A 56 -9.27 -14.33 -8.65
CA TYR A 56 -8.17 -13.55 -8.11
C TYR A 56 -7.49 -12.81 -9.25
N LEU A 57 -7.43 -11.50 -9.15
CA LEU A 57 -6.71 -10.63 -10.07
C LEU A 57 -5.31 -10.41 -9.51
N PHE A 58 -4.31 -10.87 -10.25
CA PHE A 58 -2.90 -10.60 -10.00
C PHE A 58 -2.51 -9.43 -10.87
N VAL A 59 -1.89 -8.40 -10.27
CA VAL A 59 -1.48 -7.18 -10.97
C VAL A 59 -0.03 -6.90 -10.64
N ALA A 60 0.76 -6.61 -11.66
CA ALA A 60 2.11 -6.06 -11.54
C ALA A 60 2.11 -4.66 -12.16
N ILE A 61 2.69 -3.70 -11.46
CA ILE A 61 2.90 -2.35 -11.97
C ILE A 61 4.32 -1.89 -11.69
N ASP A 62 5.00 -1.44 -12.74
CA ASP A 62 6.32 -0.82 -12.59
C ASP A 62 6.18 0.61 -12.05
N ARG A 63 6.98 0.94 -11.03
CA ARG A 63 6.89 2.26 -10.38
C ARG A 63 7.39 3.41 -11.26
N ALA A 64 8.33 3.14 -12.16
CA ALA A 64 8.93 4.16 -13.01
C ALA A 64 8.04 4.45 -14.23
N THR A 65 7.77 3.43 -15.03
CA THR A 65 7.06 3.53 -16.31
C THR A 65 5.53 3.49 -16.16
N ARG A 66 5.02 3.03 -15.01
CA ARG A 66 3.59 2.79 -14.76
C ARG A 66 2.95 1.76 -15.70
N VAL A 67 3.75 0.97 -16.40
CA VAL A 67 3.25 -0.13 -17.24
C VAL A 67 2.69 -1.22 -16.34
N LEU A 68 1.45 -1.61 -16.62
CA LEU A 68 0.67 -2.57 -15.85
C LEU A 68 0.52 -3.88 -16.62
N TYR A 69 0.76 -4.98 -15.93
CA TYR A 69 0.50 -6.35 -16.38
C TYR A 69 -0.47 -7.02 -15.40
N PHE A 70 -1.43 -7.80 -15.89
CA PHE A 70 -2.38 -8.47 -15.02
C PHE A 70 -2.86 -9.79 -15.58
N GLU A 71 -3.22 -10.70 -14.68
CA GLU A 71 -3.80 -12.00 -15.00
C GLU A 71 -4.91 -12.35 -13.99
N ILE A 72 -5.86 -13.18 -14.43
CA ILE A 72 -6.98 -13.63 -13.60
C ILE A 72 -6.85 -15.14 -13.38
N TYR A 73 -6.81 -15.54 -12.11
CA TYR A 73 -6.74 -16.94 -11.70
C TYR A 73 -7.99 -17.34 -10.92
N GLU A 74 -8.38 -18.61 -11.03
CA GLU A 74 -9.49 -19.15 -10.23
C GLU A 74 -9.10 -19.35 -8.76
N ASN A 75 -7.82 -19.60 -8.48
CA ASN A 75 -7.30 -19.90 -7.15
C ASN A 75 -6.10 -19.01 -6.80
N LYS A 76 -5.93 -18.74 -5.50
CA LYS A 76 -4.77 -18.02 -4.94
C LYS A 76 -3.76 -19.05 -4.42
N THR A 77 -2.97 -19.64 -5.31
CA THR A 77 -1.94 -20.64 -4.98
C THR A 77 -0.54 -20.10 -5.27
N ALA A 78 0.47 -20.63 -4.57
CA ALA A 78 1.87 -20.30 -4.84
C ALA A 78 2.29 -20.66 -6.28
N ILE A 79 1.71 -21.71 -6.87
CA ILE A 79 1.96 -22.10 -8.27
C ILE A 79 1.55 -20.97 -9.21
N ASN A 80 0.35 -20.42 -9.04
CA ASN A 80 -0.15 -19.31 -9.87
C ASN A 80 0.69 -18.04 -9.66
N ALA A 81 1.18 -17.81 -8.43
CA ALA A 81 2.07 -16.67 -8.16
C ALA A 81 3.43 -16.80 -8.88
N VAL A 82 4.00 -18.02 -8.92
CA VAL A 82 5.24 -18.30 -9.65
C VAL A 82 5.05 -18.17 -11.16
N GLU A 83 3.95 -18.71 -11.69
CA GLU A 83 3.58 -18.58 -13.10
C GLU A 83 3.44 -17.11 -13.50
N PHE A 84 2.64 -16.34 -12.74
CA PHE A 84 2.48 -14.90 -12.92
C PHE A 84 3.82 -14.15 -12.92
N LEU A 85 4.72 -14.48 -12.01
CA LEU A 85 6.03 -13.85 -11.94
C LEU A 85 6.92 -14.18 -13.14
N ASN A 86 6.85 -15.41 -13.67
CA ASN A 86 7.56 -15.76 -14.89
C ASN A 86 7.00 -15.01 -16.09
N ASN A 87 5.67 -14.93 -16.21
CA ASN A 87 5.03 -14.15 -17.27
C ASN A 87 5.37 -12.65 -17.18
N CYS A 88 5.48 -12.10 -15.97
CA CYS A 88 5.99 -10.73 -15.78
C CYS A 88 7.42 -10.57 -16.32
N LYS A 89 8.32 -11.53 -16.07
CA LYS A 89 9.70 -11.48 -16.58
C LYS A 89 9.74 -11.48 -18.11
N ASP A 90 8.84 -12.22 -18.74
CA ASP A 90 8.77 -12.30 -20.21
C ASP A 90 8.09 -11.06 -20.82
N PHE A 91 7.15 -10.45 -20.10
CA PHE A 91 6.41 -9.27 -20.57
C PHE A 91 7.24 -7.98 -20.49
N TYR A 92 7.96 -7.75 -19.39
CA TYR A 92 8.68 -6.50 -19.18
C TYR A 92 10.03 -6.49 -19.93
N PRO A 93 10.34 -5.47 -20.75
CA PRO A 93 11.58 -5.38 -21.51
C PRO A 93 12.77 -4.90 -20.65
N PHE A 94 12.79 -5.22 -19.36
CA PHE A 94 13.82 -4.81 -18.42
C PHE A 94 13.99 -5.85 -17.31
N THR A 95 15.16 -5.82 -16.68
CA THR A 95 15.45 -6.70 -15.54
C THR A 95 14.67 -6.25 -14.31
N ILE A 96 13.84 -7.13 -13.75
CA ILE A 96 13.18 -6.89 -12.47
C ILE A 96 14.25 -6.92 -11.38
N THR A 97 14.46 -5.79 -10.71
CA THR A 97 15.46 -5.63 -9.64
C THR A 97 14.84 -5.73 -8.26
N HIS A 98 13.61 -5.26 -8.11
CA HIS A 98 12.89 -5.25 -6.86
C HIS A 98 11.43 -5.65 -7.08
N ILE A 99 10.93 -6.49 -6.20
CA ILE A 99 9.53 -6.90 -6.15
C ILE A 99 8.99 -6.48 -4.79
N LEU A 100 7.91 -5.72 -4.79
CA LEU A 100 7.16 -5.37 -3.60
C LEU A 100 5.80 -6.04 -3.70
N THR A 101 5.56 -6.99 -2.80
CA THR A 101 4.28 -7.67 -2.62
C THR A 101 3.77 -7.35 -1.22
N ASP A 102 2.47 -7.18 -1.05
CA ASP A 102 1.90 -7.24 0.30
C ASP A 102 2.04 -8.68 0.82
N ASN A 103 2.17 -8.86 2.14
CA ASN A 103 2.45 -10.13 2.85
C ASN A 103 1.30 -11.16 2.76
N GLY A 104 0.79 -11.42 1.55
CA GLY A 104 -0.09 -12.53 1.28
C GLY A 104 0.66 -13.85 1.38
N LEU A 105 0.01 -14.86 1.97
CA LEU A 105 0.55 -16.21 2.15
C LEU A 105 0.97 -16.89 0.83
N GLU A 106 0.47 -16.41 -0.30
CA GLU A 106 0.77 -16.92 -1.65
C GLU A 106 2.19 -16.62 -2.15
N PHE A 107 2.93 -15.73 -1.49
CA PHE A 107 4.32 -15.38 -1.83
C PHE A 107 5.35 -15.92 -0.83
N TYR A 108 4.91 -16.75 0.13
CA TYR A 108 5.75 -17.37 1.16
C TYR A 108 6.01 -18.86 0.88
#